data_AF-A0A6V7PMQ0-F1
#
_entry.id   AF-A0A6V7PMQ0-F1
#
_cell.length_a   1.000
_cell.length_b   1.000
_cell.length_c   1.000
_cell.angle_alpha   90.00
_cell.angle_beta   90.00
_cell.angle_gamma   90.00
#
_symmetry.space_group_name_H-M   'P 1'
#
loop_
_entity.id
_entity.type
_entity.pdbx_description
1 polymer ?
#
loop_
_entity_poly.entity_id
_entity_poly.type
_entity_poly.pdbx_seq_one_letter_code
_entity_poly.pdbx_strand_id
1 'polypeptide(L)'
;MIETYLNTLATVLGSMDEAKKNMYAFSTTTYTGFQCTVSEETSEKFKGLPGVLWVLPDSYIDVKNKDYGGDKYINGEIIPCKYPTYQPKQRGGSKYESKRYERRRDGPPAARRRPKEEAPQPESASS
;
A
#
# COMPACT_ATOMS: atom_id res chain seq x y z
N MET A 1 1.40 17.56 3.51
CA MET A 1 2.29 16.46 3.96
C MET A 1 3.56 16.97 4.63
N ILE A 2 4.30 17.91 4.05
CA ILE A 2 5.51 18.44 4.71
C ILE A 2 5.16 19.30 5.93
N GLU A 3 4.11 20.12 5.82
CA GLU A 3 3.61 20.96 6.92
C GLU A 3 3.25 20.13 8.16
N THR A 4 2.62 18.96 7.98
CA THR A 4 2.29 18.07 9.10
C THR A 4 3.54 17.57 9.82
N TYR A 5 4.60 17.23 9.08
CA TYR A 5 5.88 16.81 9.67
C TYR A 5 6.52 17.92 10.50
N LEU A 6 6.56 19.14 9.93
CA LEU A 6 7.08 20.32 10.63
C LEU A 6 6.24 20.66 11.87
N ASN A 7 4.92 20.56 11.79
CA ASN A 7 4.04 20.79 12.93
C ASN A 7 4.25 19.77 14.05
N THR A 8 4.38 18.48 13.72
CA THR A 8 4.67 17.43 14.72
C THR A 8 6.00 17.70 15.42
N LEU A 9 7.02 18.07 14.66
CA LEU A 9 8.35 18.35 15.20
C LEU A 9 8.37 19.66 16.02
N ALA A 10 7.69 20.70 15.55
CA ALA A 10 7.51 21.96 16.28
C ALA A 10 6.72 21.77 17.59
N THR A 11 5.80 20.81 17.65
CA THR A 11 5.08 20.50 18.90
C THR A 11 6.02 19.97 19.99
N VAL A 12 7.06 19.22 19.59
CA VAL A 12 8.04 18.65 20.52
C VAL A 12 9.15 19.64 20.88
N LEU A 13 9.64 20.41 19.90
CA LEU A 13 10.69 21.41 20.12
C LEU A 13 10.16 22.73 20.68
N GLY A 14 8.87 23.03 20.49
CA GLY A 14 8.23 24.28 20.93
C GLY A 14 8.36 25.44 19.94
N SER A 15 9.07 25.28 18.82
CA SER A 15 9.25 26.33 17.81
C SER A 15 9.24 25.77 16.39
N MET A 16 8.60 26.51 15.47
CA MET A 16 8.59 26.20 14.04
C MET A 16 9.94 26.44 13.37
N ASP A 17 10.69 27.45 13.82
CA ASP A 17 11.97 27.80 13.23
C ASP A 17 13.04 26.76 13.59
N GLU A 18 13.03 26.29 14.84
CA GLU A 18 13.85 25.14 15.24
C GLU A 18 13.45 23.88 14.48
N ALA A 19 12.15 23.73 14.21
CA ALA A 19 11.68 22.56 13.50
C ALA A 19 12.21 22.49 12.06
N LYS A 20 12.17 23.62 11.35
CA LYS A 20 12.73 23.74 9.99
C LYS A 20 14.24 23.54 9.96
N LYS A 21 14.95 24.00 10.99
CA LYS A 21 16.41 23.86 11.08
C LYS A 21 16.86 22.43 11.37
N ASN A 22 16.10 21.70 12.20
CA ASN A 22 16.49 20.36 12.64
C ASN A 22 16.03 19.25 11.69
N MET A 23 14.97 19.48 10.90
CA MET A 23 14.56 18.54 9.85
C MET A 23 15.52 18.62 8.67
N TYR A 24 16.15 17.52 8.29
CA TYR A 24 17.13 17.50 7.20
C TYR A 24 16.70 16.66 5.99
N ALA A 25 15.78 15.72 6.19
CA ALA A 25 15.25 14.89 5.12
C ALA A 25 13.83 14.41 5.43
N PHE A 26 13.07 14.06 4.40
CA PHE A 26 11.76 13.44 4.54
C PHE A 26 11.40 12.62 3.31
N SER A 27 10.33 11.85 3.39
CA SER A 27 9.73 11.23 2.20
C SER A 27 8.20 11.30 2.27
N THR A 28 7.59 11.34 1.09
CA THR A 28 6.14 11.23 0.90
C THR A 28 5.76 10.08 -0.03
N THR A 29 6.75 9.31 -0.50
CA THR A 29 6.59 8.25 -1.50
C THR A 29 7.06 6.91 -0.95
N THR A 30 8.36 6.72 -0.76
CA THR A 30 8.98 5.48 -0.27
C THR A 30 8.54 5.15 1.16
N TYR A 31 8.47 6.17 2.00
CA TYR A 31 7.88 6.13 3.33
C TYR A 31 7.18 7.46 3.60
N THR A 32 6.28 7.48 4.58
CA THR A 32 5.59 8.69 5.01
C THR A 32 6.13 9.10 6.37
N GLY A 33 7.22 9.87 6.35
CA GLY A 33 7.89 10.31 7.57
C GLY A 33 8.98 11.33 7.28
N PHE A 34 9.60 11.82 8.35
CA PHE A 34 10.67 12.81 8.33
C PHE A 34 11.84 12.36 9.22
N GLN A 35 13.01 12.91 8.92
CA GLN A 35 14.26 12.67 9.64
C GLN A 35 14.74 14.00 10.20
N CYS A 36 15.19 13.99 11.45
CA CYS A 36 15.62 15.20 12.15
C CYS A 36 16.77 14.95 13.12
N THR A 37 17.52 16.01 13.43
CA THR A 37 18.58 15.99 14.42
C THR A 37 18.04 16.39 15.78
N VAL A 38 17.83 15.41 16.66
CA VAL A 38 17.35 15.60 18.04
C VAL A 38 18.08 14.66 18.99
N SER A 39 18.07 14.97 20.29
CA SER A 39 18.56 14.05 21.32
C SER A 39 17.63 12.85 21.51
N GLU A 40 18.16 11.76 22.04
CA GLU A 40 17.39 10.55 22.33
C GLU A 40 16.20 10.84 23.28
N GLU A 41 16.42 11.62 24.34
CA GLU A 41 15.38 12.06 25.28
C GLU A 41 14.23 12.82 24.58
N THR A 42 14.56 13.62 23.56
CA THR A 42 13.56 14.36 22.79
C THR A 42 12.83 13.44 21.83
N SER A 43 13.53 12.45 21.25
CA SER A 43 12.93 11.45 20.36
C SER A 43 11.83 10.64 21.07
N GLU A 44 12.00 10.39 22.38
CA GLU A 44 11.00 9.64 23.16
C GLU A 44 9.66 10.36 23.26
N LYS A 45 9.67 11.70 23.27
CA LYS A 45 8.44 12.52 23.35
C LYS A 45 7.54 12.37 22.13
N PHE A 46 8.07 11.88 21.01
CA PHE A 46 7.26 11.57 19.83
C PHE A 46 6.43 10.29 20.00
N LYS A 47 6.85 9.38 20.89
CA LYS A 47 6.11 8.15 21.18
C LYS A 47 4.78 8.54 21.83
N GLY A 48 3.67 8.16 21.19
CA GLY A 48 2.31 8.45 21.67
C GLY A 48 1.67 9.71 21.10
N LEU A 49 2.38 10.50 20.28
CA LEU A 49 1.74 11.57 19.52
C LEU A 49 0.81 10.99 18.44
N PRO A 50 -0.35 11.62 18.20
CA PRO A 50 -1.26 11.17 17.16
C PRO A 50 -0.58 11.26 15.78
N GLY A 51 -0.61 10.15 15.04
CA GLY A 51 -0.01 10.05 13.71
C GLY A 51 1.45 9.59 13.69
N VAL A 52 2.12 9.50 14.85
CA VAL A 52 3.46 8.91 14.93
C VAL A 52 3.35 7.40 15.11
N LEU A 53 3.80 6.65 14.11
CA LEU A 53 3.78 5.18 14.13
C LEU A 53 5.09 4.59 14.66
N TRP A 54 6.23 5.13 14.22
CA TRP A 54 7.56 4.62 14.55
C TRP A 54 8.49 5.78 14.89
N VAL A 55 9.34 5.57 15.89
CA VAL A 55 10.48 6.43 16.22
C VAL A 55 11.70 5.53 16.22
N LEU A 56 12.57 5.69 15.22
CA LEU A 56 13.72 4.83 14.99
C LEU A 56 14.98 5.69 14.79
N PRO A 57 16.16 5.20 15.23
CA PRO A 57 17.42 5.85 14.91
C PRO A 57 17.66 5.77 13.40
N ASP A 58 18.07 6.88 12.81
CA ASP A 58 18.33 6.96 11.38
C ASP A 58 19.71 6.37 11.01
N SER A 59 19.86 5.94 9.75
CA SER A 59 21.09 5.31 9.26
C SER A 59 21.38 5.71 7.82
N TYR A 60 22.64 5.60 7.43
CA TYR A 60 23.04 5.95 6.07
C TYR A 60 22.53 4.93 5.04
N ILE A 61 21.87 5.43 3.99
CA ILE A 61 21.63 4.65 2.78
C ILE A 61 22.93 4.49 1.97
N ASP A 62 23.79 5.51 2.01
CA ASP A 62 25.10 5.50 1.38
C ASP A 62 26.17 5.94 2.38
N VAL A 63 26.86 4.95 2.95
CA VAL A 63 27.91 5.14 3.96
C VAL A 63 29.09 5.97 3.40
N LYS A 64 29.40 5.85 2.11
CA LYS A 64 30.55 6.53 1.50
C LYS A 64 30.32 8.02 1.40
N ASN A 65 29.11 8.42 1.00
CA ASN A 65 28.72 9.82 0.87
C ASN A 65 28.06 10.39 2.13
N LYS A 66 27.89 9.56 3.18
CA LYS A 66 27.16 9.88 4.41
C LYS A 66 25.76 10.43 4.11
N ASP A 67 25.09 9.80 3.15
CA ASP A 67 23.73 10.18 2.77
C ASP A 67 22.72 9.34 3.56
N TYR A 68 21.76 10.00 4.19
CA TYR A 68 20.65 9.36 4.91
C TYR A 68 19.48 9.00 3.96
N GLY A 69 19.52 9.50 2.72
CA GLY A 69 18.42 9.31 1.77
C GLY A 69 17.26 10.26 2.04
N GLY A 70 16.13 9.98 1.41
CA GLY A 70 14.98 10.88 1.41
C GLY A 70 15.22 12.15 0.58
N ASP A 71 14.17 12.96 0.46
CA ASP A 71 14.24 14.29 -0.12
C ASP A 71 14.84 15.23 0.93
N LYS A 72 15.92 15.93 0.57
CA LYS A 72 16.63 16.80 1.52
C LYS A 72 15.83 18.05 1.75
N TYR A 73 15.79 18.49 3.01
CA TYR A 73 15.12 19.71 3.43
C TYR A 73 16.16 20.67 3.99
N ILE A 74 16.25 21.87 3.40
CA ILE A 74 17.17 22.92 3.85
C ILE A 74 16.34 24.19 4.04
N ASN A 75 15.86 24.42 5.27
CA ASN A 75 15.11 25.62 5.66
C ASN A 75 13.97 26.04 4.71
N GLY A 76 13.30 25.07 4.08
CA GLY A 76 12.20 25.31 3.14
C GLY A 76 12.53 24.99 1.68
N GLU A 77 13.81 24.88 1.34
CA GLU A 77 14.24 24.36 0.04
C GLU A 77 14.23 22.83 0.05
N ILE A 78 13.64 22.22 -0.98
CA ILE A 78 13.51 20.77 -1.11
C ILE A 78 14.38 20.31 -2.28
N ILE A 79 15.35 19.45 -1.99
CA ILE A 79 16.20 18.83 -3.01
C ILE A 79 15.78 17.36 -3.15
N PRO A 80 15.22 16.95 -4.29
CA PRO A 80 14.79 15.58 -4.49
C PRO A 80 15.91 14.55 -4.27
N CYS A 81 15.53 13.41 -3.70
CA CYS A 81 16.38 12.25 -3.49
C CYS A 81 17.07 11.80 -4.79
N LYS A 82 18.37 11.48 -4.72
CA LYS A 82 19.15 10.94 -5.85
C LYS A 82 18.77 9.50 -6.19
N TYR A 83 18.32 8.74 -5.20
CA TYR A 83 18.01 7.32 -5.35
C TYR A 83 16.55 7.16 -5.79
N PRO A 84 16.28 6.51 -6.93
CA PRO A 84 14.91 6.33 -7.39
C PRO A 84 14.15 5.41 -6.43
N THR A 85 12.90 5.77 -6.13
CA THR A 85 11.98 4.86 -5.45
C THR A 85 11.81 3.59 -6.29
N TYR A 86 11.89 2.42 -5.64
CA TYR A 86 11.64 1.15 -6.31
C TYR A 86 10.26 1.16 -6.98
N GLN A 87 10.24 1.16 -8.31
CA GLN A 87 9.02 0.98 -9.06
C GLN A 87 8.82 -0.51 -9.31
N PRO A 88 7.74 -1.12 -8.81
CA PRO A 88 7.44 -2.50 -9.14
C PRO A 88 7.33 -2.62 -10.66
N LYS A 89 8.15 -3.50 -11.25
CA LYS A 89 7.99 -3.82 -12.68
C LYS A 89 6.54 -4.20 -12.92
N GLN A 90 5.90 -3.55 -13.88
CA GLN A 90 4.60 -3.99 -14.37
C GLN A 90 4.72 -5.49 -14.64
N ARG A 91 3.88 -6.29 -13.97
CA ARG A 91 3.80 -7.72 -14.25
C ARG A 91 3.47 -7.83 -15.73
N GLY A 92 4.47 -8.09 -16.57
CA GLY A 92 4.25 -8.42 -17.96
C GLY A 92 3.24 -9.55 -17.95
N GLY A 93 2.07 -9.31 -18.55
CA GLY A 93 0.95 -10.25 -18.52
C GLY A 93 1.50 -11.63 -18.76
N SER A 94 1.38 -12.51 -17.77
CA SER A 94 1.91 -13.85 -17.91
C SER A 94 1.28 -14.42 -19.17
N LYS A 95 2.09 -14.84 -20.15
CA LYS A 95 1.66 -15.63 -21.32
C LYS A 95 0.89 -16.92 -20.94
N TYR A 96 0.66 -17.13 -19.65
CA TYR A 96 0.12 -18.28 -18.97
C TYR A 96 -1.17 -17.97 -18.18
N GLU A 97 -1.91 -16.93 -18.57
CA GLU A 97 -3.26 -16.66 -18.03
C GLU A 97 -4.35 -17.49 -18.73
N SER A 98 -4.02 -18.67 -19.26
CA SER A 98 -4.93 -19.49 -20.08
C SER A 98 -5.35 -20.83 -19.45
N LYS A 99 -5.22 -20.98 -18.12
CA LYS A 99 -5.83 -22.11 -17.39
C LYS A 99 -6.41 -21.67 -16.04
N ARG A 100 -7.28 -20.67 -16.06
CA ARG A 100 -8.22 -20.50 -14.94
C ARG A 100 -9.11 -21.75 -14.94
N TYR A 101 -8.95 -22.61 -13.94
CA TYR A 101 -9.79 -23.79 -13.76
C TYR A 101 -11.22 -23.29 -13.53
N GLU A 102 -12.05 -23.30 -14.59
CA GLU A 102 -13.50 -23.17 -14.41
C GLU A 102 -13.93 -24.40 -13.64
N ARG A 103 -14.27 -24.24 -12.36
CA ARG A 103 -15.05 -25.24 -11.63
C ARG A 103 -16.43 -25.29 -12.27
N ARG A 104 -16.56 -25.98 -13.40
CA ARG A 104 -17.85 -26.49 -13.83
C ARG A 104 -18.29 -27.40 -12.70
N ARG A 105 -19.39 -27.03 -12.06
CA ARG A 105 -20.04 -27.83 -11.04
C ARG A 105 -20.41 -29.14 -11.73
N ASP A 106 -19.69 -30.23 -11.44
CA ASP A 106 -20.00 -31.59 -11.89
C ASP A 106 -21.34 -32.01 -11.28
N GLY A 107 -22.42 -31.50 -11.86
CA GLY A 107 -23.77 -31.96 -11.62
C GLY A 107 -24.08 -33.12 -12.56
N PRO A 108 -24.79 -34.16 -12.10
CA PRO A 108 -25.12 -35.31 -12.93
C PRO A 108 -25.93 -34.85 -14.17
N PRO A 109 -25.71 -35.48 -15.35
CA PRO A 109 -26.37 -35.06 -16.57
C PRO A 109 -27.90 -35.23 -16.44
N ALA A 110 -28.65 -34.24 -16.93
CA ALA A 110 -30.10 -34.27 -16.91
C ALA A 110 -30.63 -35.54 -17.62
N ALA A 111 -31.45 -36.31 -16.92
CA ALA A 111 -32.07 -37.51 -17.45
C ALA A 111 -32.90 -37.17 -18.70
N ARG A 112 -32.50 -37.72 -19.85
CA ARG A 112 -33.29 -37.74 -21.08
C ARG A 112 -34.65 -38.38 -20.78
N ARG A 113 -35.71 -37.58 -20.71
CA ARG A 113 -37.09 -38.09 -20.70
C ARG A 113 -37.33 -38.86 -22.01
N ARG A 114 -37.56 -40.17 -21.92
CA ARG A 114 -38.02 -41.01 -23.04
C ARG A 114 -39.47 -40.64 -23.38
N PRO A 115 -39.89 -40.61 -24.66
CA PRO A 115 -41.28 -40.41 -25.04
C PRO A 115 -42.13 -41.60 -24.56
N LYS A 116 -43.29 -41.32 -23.98
CA LYS A 116 -44.24 -42.35 -23.52
C LYS A 116 -45.03 -42.86 -24.71
N GLU A 117 -44.92 -44.15 -24.96
CA GLU A 117 -45.63 -44.93 -25.98
C GLU A 117 -47.16 -44.84 -25.78
N GLU A 118 -47.86 -44.58 -26.88
CA GLU A 118 -49.30 -44.42 -26.98
C GLU A 118 -49.98 -45.80 -26.98
N ALA A 119 -50.96 -46.01 -26.10
CA ALA A 119 -51.79 -47.22 -26.07
C ALA A 119 -53.26 -46.82 -26.26
N PRO A 120 -54.05 -47.60 -27.01
CA PRO A 120 -55.32 -47.17 -27.60
C PRO A 120 -56.46 -47.08 -26.58
N GLN A 121 -57.34 -46.09 -26.73
CA GLN A 121 -58.56 -45.95 -25.93
C GLN A 121 -59.67 -46.88 -26.44
N PRO A 122 -60.49 -47.47 -25.55
CA PRO A 122 -61.64 -48.29 -25.95
C PRO A 122 -62.83 -47.40 -26.34
N GLU A 123 -63.51 -47.80 -27.41
CA GLU A 123 -64.78 -47.22 -27.86
C GLU A 123 -65.86 -47.32 -26.77
N SER A 124 -66.64 -46.26 -26.62
CA SER A 124 -67.93 -46.30 -25.95
C SER A 124 -68.91 -45.42 -26.74
N ALA A 125 -69.91 -46.08 -27.30
CA ALA A 125 -71.00 -45.51 -28.06
C ALA A 125 -71.96 -44.71 -27.16
N SER A 126 -72.56 -43.64 -27.69
CA SER A 126 -73.96 -43.30 -27.42
C SER A 126 -74.49 -42.17 -28.31
N SER A 127 -75.34 -42.55 -29.27
CA SER A 127 -76.63 -41.95 -29.71
C SER A 127 -76.81 -42.06 -31.22
#